data_AF-A0A1L7VIU2-F1
#
_entry.id   AF-A0A1L7VIU2-F1
#
_cell.length_a   1.000
_cell.length_b   1.000
_cell.length_c   1.000
_cell.angle_alpha   90.00
_cell.angle_beta   90.00
_cell.angle_gamma   90.00
#
_symmetry.space_group_name_H-M   'P 1'
#
loop_
_entity.id
_entity.type
_entity.pdbx_description
1 polymer ?
#
loop_
_entity_poly.entity_id
_entity_poly.type
_entity_poly.pdbx_seq_one_letter_code
_entity_poly.pdbx_strand_id
1 'polypeptide(L)' 'MHFSSLFVLAAAFMPFVAADDCVPRSTPCSPIAVCNSMTGLNVCGTTEHASQCSTMVVPDNDSGSVSCQCCKA' A
#
# COMPACT_ATOMS: atom_id res chain seq x y z
N MET A 1 4.76 42.82 -3.26
CA MET A 1 4.64 42.05 -2.00
C MET A 1 3.22 41.50 -1.91
N HIS A 2 3.01 40.24 -2.26
CA HIS A 2 1.88 39.48 -1.73
C HIS A 2 2.30 38.01 -1.70
N PHE A 3 2.80 37.64 -0.52
CA PHE A 3 3.10 36.27 -0.14
C PHE A 3 1.79 35.53 0.14
N SER A 4 1.86 34.21 -0.01
CA SER A 4 1.02 33.24 0.69
C SER A 4 -0.39 33.04 0.16
N SER A 5 -0.51 32.27 -0.93
CA SER A 5 -1.60 31.30 -0.99
C SER A 5 -1.05 29.95 -0.56
N LEU A 6 -1.18 29.69 0.75
CA LEU A 6 -1.00 28.39 1.38
C LEU A 6 -2.06 27.43 0.83
N PHE A 7 -1.75 26.74 -0.27
CA PHE A 7 -2.39 25.45 -0.54
C PHE A 7 -1.44 24.37 -0.05
N VAL A 8 -1.49 24.13 1.26
CA VAL A 8 -1.01 22.88 1.86
C VAL A 8 -1.92 21.81 1.29
N LEU A 9 -1.51 21.20 0.18
CA LEU A 9 -2.14 19.98 -0.31
C LEU A 9 -2.03 18.97 0.81
N ALA A 10 -3.20 18.54 1.30
CA ALA A 10 -3.36 17.62 2.39
C ALA A 10 -2.38 16.45 2.25
N ALA A 11 -1.45 16.36 3.20
CA ALA A 11 -0.74 15.13 3.49
C ALA A 11 -1.74 14.15 4.11
N ALA A 12 -2.65 13.61 3.28
CA ALA A 12 -3.47 12.46 3.61
C ALA A 12 -2.66 11.18 3.42
N PHE A 13 -1.51 11.12 4.07
CA PHE A 13 -0.72 9.90 4.27
C PHE A 13 -0.33 9.87 5.74
N MET A 14 -1.32 9.86 6.63
CA MET A 14 -1.12 9.42 8.01
C MET A 14 -1.49 7.95 8.06
N PRO A 15 -0.55 7.00 7.91
CA PRO A 15 -0.79 5.69 8.45
C PRO A 15 -0.61 5.84 9.96
N PHE A 16 -1.72 5.87 10.68
CA PHE A 16 -1.71 5.52 12.09
C PHE A 16 -1.21 4.08 12.18
N VAL A 17 0.07 3.90 12.51
CA VAL A 17 0.61 2.60 12.89
C VAL A 17 1.71 2.84 13.88
N ALA A 18 1.56 2.14 14.99
CA ALA A 18 2.53 2.04 16.06
C ALA A 18 3.92 1.70 15.51
N ALA A 19 4.94 2.03 16.30
CA ALA A 19 6.33 1.72 16.07
C ALA A 19 6.61 0.20 16.13
N ASP A 20 6.05 -0.55 15.19
CA ASP A 20 6.57 -1.81 14.68
C ASP A 20 7.35 -1.46 13.41
N ASP A 21 8.46 -2.17 13.13
CA ASP A 21 9.25 -2.03 11.89
C ASP A 21 8.45 -2.48 10.65
N CYS A 22 7.31 -1.83 10.39
CA CYS A 22 6.38 -2.12 9.31
C CYS A 22 6.72 -1.26 8.09
N VAL A 23 7.15 -1.93 7.02
CA VAL A 23 7.42 -1.28 5.74
C VAL A 23 6.23 -1.52 4.80
N PRO A 24 5.61 -0.45 4.25
CA PRO A 24 4.61 -0.63 3.21
C PRO A 24 5.28 -1.19 1.94
N ARG A 25 4.74 -2.30 1.44
CA ARG A 25 5.17 -2.93 0.18
C ARG A 25 4.00 -3.05 -0.75
N SER A 26 4.26 -2.81 -2.03
CA SER A 26 3.26 -2.94 -3.09
C SER A 26 3.77 -3.89 -4.16
N THR A 27 2.96 -4.89 -4.51
CA THR A 27 3.27 -5.82 -5.60
C THR A 27 2.27 -5.63 -6.72
N PRO A 28 2.73 -5.30 -7.95
CA PRO A 28 1.86 -5.22 -9.11
C PRO A 28 1.36 -6.61 -9.51
N CYS A 29 0.13 -6.68 -10.01
CA CYS A 29 -0.52 -7.92 -10.37
C CYS A 29 -1.49 -7.72 -11.55
N SER A 30 -1.58 -8.73 -12.42
CA SER A 30 -2.51 -8.79 -13.54
C SER A 30 -2.70 -10.27 -13.94
N PRO A 31 -3.93 -10.73 -14.25
CA PRO A 31 -5.20 -10.02 -14.18
C PRO A 31 -5.64 -9.64 -12.75
N ILE A 32 -6.68 -8.84 -12.56
CA ILE A 32 -7.18 -8.47 -11.23
C ILE A 32 -7.56 -9.68 -10.37
N ALA A 33 -7.96 -10.78 -11.01
CA ALA A 33 -8.21 -12.05 -10.36
C ALA A 33 -6.96 -12.58 -9.62
N VAL A 34 -5.76 -12.33 -10.15
CA VAL A 34 -4.49 -12.65 -9.49
C VAL A 34 -4.32 -11.76 -8.26
N CYS A 35 -4.55 -10.46 -8.36
CA CYS A 35 -4.49 -9.54 -7.23
C CYS A 35 -5.37 -9.99 -6.06
N ASN A 36 -6.62 -10.38 -6.34
CA ASN A 36 -7.55 -10.88 -5.33
C ASN A 36 -7.12 -12.22 -4.71
N SER A 37 -6.32 -13.01 -5.42
CA SER A 37 -5.77 -14.28 -4.93
C SER A 37 -4.45 -14.11 -4.17
N MET A 38 -3.80 -12.94 -4.25
CA MET A 38 -2.54 -12.70 -3.55
C MET A 38 -2.78 -12.57 -2.05
N THR A 39 -2.01 -13.35 -1.30
CA THR A 39 -1.98 -13.24 0.16
C THR A 39 -0.89 -12.27 0.60
N GLY A 40 -0.92 -11.86 1.86
CA GLY A 40 0.11 -11.00 2.43
C GLY A 40 1.53 -11.55 2.30
N LEU A 41 1.71 -12.88 2.26
CA LEU A 41 3.00 -13.54 2.04
C LEU A 41 3.60 -13.23 0.65
N ASN A 42 2.74 -13.02 -0.35
CA ASN A 42 3.18 -12.67 -1.71
C ASN A 42 3.69 -11.22 -1.80
N VAL A 43 3.39 -10.39 -0.79
CA VAL A 43 3.75 -8.97 -0.74
C VAL A 43 4.87 -8.70 0.26
N CYS A 44 4.85 -9.38 1.40
CA CYS A 44 5.80 -9.22 2.52
C CYS A 44 6.85 -10.34 2.60
N GLY A 45 6.77 -11.37 1.76
CA GLY A 45 7.65 -12.54 1.89
C GLY A 45 7.31 -13.41 3.11
N THR A 46 8.17 -14.38 3.40
CA THR A 46 7.90 -15.43 4.42
C THR A 46 8.43 -15.09 5.81
N THR A 47 9.27 -14.07 5.94
CA THR A 47 9.92 -13.67 7.21
C THR A 47 9.27 -12.45 7.86
N GLU A 48 8.24 -11.88 7.23
CA GLU A 48 7.52 -10.69 7.69
C GLU A 48 6.04 -11.01 7.87
N HIS A 49 5.40 -10.35 8.82
CA HIS A 49 3.96 -10.42 9.04
C HIS A 49 3.24 -9.34 8.24
N ALA A 50 2.33 -9.76 7.37
CA ALA A 50 1.51 -8.84 6.60
C ALA A 50 0.32 -8.32 7.43
N SER A 51 0.17 -7.02 7.49
CA SER A 51 -0.96 -6.32 8.10
C SER A 51 -1.51 -5.26 7.14
N GLN A 52 -2.77 -4.86 7.32
CA GLN A 52 -3.40 -3.78 6.54
C GLN A 52 -3.25 -3.90 5.01
N CYS A 53 -3.45 -5.11 4.47
CA CYS A 53 -3.41 -5.35 3.04
C CYS A 53 -4.63 -4.73 2.33
N SER A 54 -4.37 -4.03 1.22
CA SER A 54 -5.37 -3.42 0.36
C SER A 54 -5.03 -3.66 -1.11
N THR A 55 -6.06 -3.83 -1.95
CA THR A 55 -5.87 -3.97 -3.40
C THR A 55 -6.28 -2.67 -4.08
N MET A 56 -5.37 -2.11 -4.87
CA MET A 56 -5.62 -0.97 -5.74
C MET A 56 -5.89 -1.49 -7.15
N VAL A 57 -7.06 -1.13 -7.68
CA VAL A 57 -7.43 -1.43 -9.06
C VAL A 57 -7.04 -0.25 -9.93
N VAL A 58 -6.37 -0.51 -11.06
CA VAL A 58 -6.20 0.51 -12.09
C VAL A 58 -7.46 0.50 -12.94
N PRO A 59 -8.35 1.51 -12.86
CA PRO A 59 -9.51 1.57 -13.73
C PRO A 59 -9.04 1.56 -15.19
N ASP A 60 -9.77 0.85 -16.04
CA ASP A 60 -9.49 0.66 -17.48
C ASP A 60 -8.39 -0.34 -17.84
N ASN A 61 -7.73 -0.97 -16.87
CA ASN A 61 -6.86 -2.14 -17.12
C ASN A 61 -7.27 -3.29 -16.21
N ASP A 62 -7.15 -4.53 -16.69
CA ASP A 62 -7.24 -5.74 -15.85
C ASP A 62 -5.97 -5.90 -15.01
N SER A 63 -5.50 -4.81 -14.40
CA SER A 63 -4.24 -4.70 -13.70
C SER A 63 -4.47 -3.94 -12.41
N GLY A 64 -3.72 -4.30 -11.38
CA GLY A 64 -3.77 -3.66 -10.08
C GLY A 64 -2.46 -3.78 -9.35
N SER A 65 -2.50 -3.42 -8.08
CA SER A 65 -1.43 -3.67 -7.13
C SER A 65 -2.01 -4.03 -5.78
N VAL A 66 -1.37 -4.95 -5.08
CA VAL A 66 -1.69 -5.23 -3.67
C VAL A 66 -0.65 -4.54 -2.82
N SER A 67 -1.10 -3.69 -1.90
CA SER A 67 -0.27 -2.99 -0.94
C SER A 67 -0.52 -3.52 0.46
N CYS A 68 0.51 -3.95 1.16
CA CYS A 68 0.44 -4.43 2.54
C CYS A 68 1.47 -3.69 3.40
N GLN A 69 1.21 -3.61 4.70
CA GLN A 69 2.22 -3.28 5.69
C GLN A 69 2.94 -4.56 6.13
N CYS A 70 4.22 -4.63 5.80
CA CYS A 70 5.06 -5.79 6.10
C CYS A 70 5.88 -5.48 7.33
N CYS A 71 5.49 -6.07 8.46
CA CYS A 71 6.13 -5.89 9.75
C CYS A 71 7.11 -7.02 10.00
N LYS A 72 8.24 -6.72 10.63
CA LYS A 72 9.16 -7.77 11.06
C LYS A 72 8.46 -8.71 12.05
N ALA A 73 8.59 -10.02 11.85
CA ALA A 73 8.04 -11.03 12.74
C ALA A 73 8.78 -11.09 14.09
#